data_AF-X1QJM6-F1
#
_entry.id   AF-X1QJM6-F1
#
_cell.length_a   1.000
_cell.length_b   1.000
_cell.length_c   1.000
_cell.angle_alpha   90.00
_cell.angle_beta   90.00
_cell.angle_gamma   90.00
#
_symmetry.space_group_name_H-M   'P 1'
#
loop_
_entity.id
_entity.type
_entity.pdbx_description
1 polymer ?
#
loop_
_entity_poly.entity_id
_entity_poly.type
_entity_poly.pdbx_seq_one_letter_code
_entity_poly.pdbx_strand_id
1 'polypeptide(L)'
;DASEMSRKALIHCNGNSEVIYNYSGVRTCKGATQLLSGYKKCPYACLGLGDCLEVCPQGAISIKPENGVAVVDPEKCTGCGLCLAECPLNLIELVPAGTKIAFLCNYAPLRNIPGREKCDAGCTHCRKCFNSCEDEAIVWNKERAIPEFDIEKCTLCHKCIEACEQNTLADFTEVKIAARLTP
;
A
#
# COMPACT_ATOMS: atom_id res chain seq x y z
N ASP A 1 -8.43 18.68 -17.56
CA ASP A 1 -9.83 18.24 -17.31
C ASP A 1 -10.10 17.97 -15.84
N ALA A 2 -11.34 18.04 -15.36
CA ALA A 2 -11.67 17.68 -13.97
C ALA A 2 -11.34 16.21 -13.63
N SER A 3 -11.24 15.34 -14.65
CA SER A 3 -10.79 13.94 -14.54
C SER A 3 -9.31 13.81 -14.20
N GLU A 4 -8.44 14.73 -14.64
CA GLU A 4 -7.00 14.77 -14.28
C GLU A 4 -6.76 15.21 -12.83
N MET A 5 -7.72 15.90 -12.22
CA MET A 5 -7.65 16.33 -10.81
C MET A 5 -8.26 15.32 -9.84
N SER A 6 -8.88 14.25 -10.33
CA SER A 6 -9.47 13.22 -9.47
C SER A 6 -8.38 12.37 -8.84
N ARG A 7 -8.46 12.15 -7.52
CA ARG A 7 -7.52 11.33 -6.76
C ARG A 7 -8.17 10.05 -6.26
N LYS A 8 -7.37 9.02 -6.03
CA LYS A 8 -7.78 7.72 -5.50
C LYS A 8 -6.89 7.37 -4.32
N ALA A 9 -7.46 6.67 -3.34
CA ALA A 9 -6.66 6.17 -2.22
C ALA A 9 -5.86 4.95 -2.66
N LEU A 10 -4.58 4.91 -2.30
CA LEU A 10 -3.68 3.77 -2.47
C LEU A 10 -3.14 3.37 -1.11
N ILE A 11 -3.13 2.06 -0.81
CA ILE A 11 -2.63 1.54 0.47
C ILE A 11 -1.28 0.86 0.24
N HIS A 12 -0.25 1.35 0.91
CA HIS A 12 1.14 0.94 0.76
C HIS A 12 1.51 -0.26 1.65
N CYS A 13 0.88 -1.42 1.43
CA CYS A 13 1.24 -2.65 2.13
C CYS A 13 0.87 -3.93 1.36
N ASN A 14 1.84 -4.84 1.19
CA ASN A 14 1.62 -6.15 0.57
C ASN A 14 1.19 -7.26 1.56
N GLY A 15 1.17 -6.98 2.87
CA GLY A 15 0.58 -7.88 3.88
C GLY A 15 1.43 -9.02 4.43
N ASN A 16 2.61 -9.23 3.90
CA ASN A 16 3.45 -10.39 4.24
C ASN A 16 4.35 -10.19 5.49
N SER A 17 4.01 -9.24 6.37
CA SER A 17 4.75 -9.09 7.63
C SER A 17 4.29 -10.11 8.65
N GLU A 18 5.24 -10.84 9.22
CA GLU A 18 5.03 -11.79 10.31
C GLU A 18 4.31 -11.16 11.51
N VAL A 19 3.46 -11.94 12.18
CA VAL A 19 2.81 -11.59 13.44
C VAL A 19 3.72 -11.99 14.59
N ILE A 20 4.10 -11.01 15.43
CA ILE A 20 5.06 -11.22 16.53
C ILE A 20 4.39 -11.62 17.85
N TYR A 21 3.10 -11.34 18.02
CA TYR A 21 2.29 -11.80 19.15
C TYR A 21 0.80 -11.75 18.83
N ASN A 22 -0.02 -12.50 19.58
CA ASN A 22 -1.47 -12.48 19.42
C ASN A 22 -2.08 -11.25 20.12
N TYR A 23 -2.67 -10.35 19.34
CA TYR A 23 -3.38 -9.18 19.86
C TYR A 23 -4.81 -9.54 20.27
N SER A 24 -5.16 -9.29 21.54
CA SER A 24 -6.49 -9.55 22.13
C SER A 24 -7.22 -8.30 22.64
N GLY A 25 -6.73 -7.10 22.30
CA GLY A 25 -7.32 -5.83 22.72
C GLY A 25 -8.48 -5.36 21.85
N VAL A 26 -8.79 -4.06 21.95
CA VAL A 26 -9.83 -3.41 21.14
C VAL A 26 -9.52 -3.57 19.65
N ARG A 27 -10.42 -4.19 18.89
CA ARG A 27 -10.21 -4.55 17.47
C ARG A 27 -10.29 -3.35 16.52
N THR A 28 -9.39 -2.38 16.70
CA THR A 28 -9.18 -1.21 15.82
C THR A 28 -7.69 -1.03 15.57
N CYS A 29 -7.32 -0.49 14.41
CA CYS A 29 -5.93 -0.14 14.14
C CYS A 29 -5.41 0.84 15.21
N LYS A 30 -6.17 1.90 15.53
CA LYS A 30 -5.78 2.90 16.54
C LYS A 30 -5.54 2.29 17.92
N GLY A 31 -6.37 1.32 18.32
CA GLY A 31 -6.22 0.60 19.59
C GLY A 31 -5.01 -0.34 19.58
N ALA A 32 -4.80 -1.09 18.48
CA ALA A 32 -3.67 -1.99 18.34
C ALA A 32 -2.33 -1.26 18.29
N THR A 33 -2.27 -0.08 17.66
CA THR A 33 -1.03 0.71 17.59
C THR A 33 -0.55 1.27 18.93
N GLN A 34 -1.42 1.33 19.95
CA GLN A 34 -1.00 1.74 21.30
C GLN A 34 0.03 0.77 21.91
N LEU A 35 0.05 -0.47 21.45
CA LEU A 35 1.03 -1.48 21.85
C LEU A 35 2.04 -1.67 20.72
N LEU A 36 3.18 -0.98 20.82
CA LEU A 36 4.34 -1.19 19.92
C LEU A 36 4.05 -0.98 18.42
N SER A 37 3.17 -0.04 18.05
CA SER A 37 2.74 0.18 16.65
C SER A 37 1.99 -1.00 16.03
N GLY A 38 1.52 -1.94 16.86
CA GLY A 38 0.76 -3.12 16.47
C GLY A 38 1.50 -4.42 16.76
N TYR A 39 1.00 -5.51 16.16
CA TYR A 39 1.40 -6.88 16.45
C TYR A 39 2.13 -7.56 15.29
N LYS A 40 2.60 -6.79 14.31
CA LYS A 40 3.37 -7.27 13.17
C LYS A 40 4.83 -6.82 13.30
N LYS A 41 5.76 -7.64 12.80
CA LYS A 41 7.21 -7.39 12.79
C LYS A 41 7.57 -6.06 12.14
N CYS A 42 6.91 -5.71 11.04
CA CYS A 42 7.03 -4.38 10.44
C CYS A 42 6.16 -3.37 11.21
N PRO A 43 6.76 -2.31 11.79
CA PRO A 43 6.02 -1.27 12.50
C PRO A 43 5.18 -0.38 11.58
N TYR A 44 5.30 -0.56 10.26
CA TYR A 44 4.53 0.13 9.22
C TYR A 44 3.65 -0.86 8.43
N ALA A 45 3.29 -2.01 9.00
CA ALA A 45 2.42 -2.97 8.32
C ALA A 45 0.94 -2.64 8.54
N CYS A 46 0.12 -2.79 7.50
CA CYS A 46 -1.33 -2.77 7.69
C CYS A 46 -1.71 -3.88 8.67
N LEU A 47 -2.46 -3.52 9.72
CA LEU A 47 -2.88 -4.47 10.75
C LEU A 47 -4.07 -5.31 10.30
N GLY A 48 -4.88 -4.80 9.37
CA GLY A 48 -6.07 -5.52 8.87
C GLY A 48 -7.29 -5.39 9.78
N LEU A 49 -7.32 -4.41 10.70
CA LEU A 49 -8.42 -4.22 11.64
C LEU A 49 -9.55 -3.32 11.14
N GLY A 50 -9.39 -2.68 9.98
CA GLY A 50 -10.52 -2.11 9.25
C GLY A 50 -10.94 -0.67 9.57
N ASP A 51 -10.20 0.10 10.39
CA ASP A 51 -10.57 1.51 10.67
C ASP A 51 -10.81 2.33 9.37
N CYS A 52 -9.96 2.14 8.36
CA CYS A 52 -10.12 2.76 7.04
C CYS A 52 -11.35 2.28 6.25
N LEU A 53 -11.78 1.04 6.45
CA LEU A 53 -12.98 0.46 5.84
C LEU A 53 -14.23 1.10 6.44
N GLU A 54 -14.29 1.17 7.77
CA GLU A 54 -15.45 1.69 8.51
C GLU A 54 -15.76 3.15 8.16
N VAL A 55 -14.74 3.97 7.92
CA VAL A 55 -14.94 5.38 7.56
C VAL A 55 -15.14 5.64 6.07
N CYS A 56 -15.09 4.62 5.21
CA CYS A 56 -15.23 4.80 3.77
C CYS A 56 -16.71 4.93 3.38
N PRO A 57 -17.22 6.12 3.01
CA PRO A 57 -18.64 6.30 2.71
C PRO A 57 -19.07 5.59 1.42
N GLN A 58 -18.11 5.23 0.57
CA GLN A 58 -18.35 4.58 -0.72
C GLN A 58 -18.25 3.05 -0.65
N GLY A 59 -17.84 2.49 0.50
CA GLY A 59 -17.52 1.05 0.60
C GLY A 59 -16.43 0.62 -0.39
N ALA A 60 -15.48 1.50 -0.68
CA ALA A 60 -14.40 1.28 -1.64
C ALA A 60 -13.20 0.53 -1.04
N ILE A 61 -13.24 0.16 0.24
CA ILE A 61 -12.13 -0.50 0.93
C ILE A 61 -12.57 -1.88 1.42
N SER A 62 -11.72 -2.88 1.24
CA SER A 62 -11.93 -4.25 1.73
C SER A 62 -10.65 -4.82 2.34
N ILE A 63 -10.77 -5.72 3.31
CA ILE A 63 -9.62 -6.49 3.81
C ILE A 63 -9.48 -7.77 2.99
N LYS A 64 -8.32 -7.96 2.37
CA LYS A 64 -7.96 -9.21 1.68
C LYS A 64 -7.83 -10.34 2.69
N PRO A 65 -8.60 -11.44 2.59
CA PRO A 65 -8.51 -12.53 3.55
C PRO A 65 -7.18 -13.29 3.44
N GLU A 66 -6.51 -13.24 2.29
CA GLU A 66 -5.28 -14.01 2.05
C GLU A 66 -4.10 -13.50 2.90
N ASN A 67 -4.01 -12.19 3.10
CA ASN A 67 -2.86 -11.54 3.75
C ASN A 67 -3.27 -10.45 4.77
N GLY A 68 -4.57 -10.29 5.03
CA GLY A 68 -5.10 -9.39 6.06
C GLY A 68 -4.76 -7.92 5.83
N VAL A 69 -4.65 -7.47 4.57
CA VAL A 69 -4.44 -6.04 4.26
C VAL A 69 -5.64 -5.39 3.62
N ALA A 70 -5.83 -4.12 3.97
CA ALA A 70 -6.78 -3.26 3.30
C ALA A 70 -6.34 -2.99 1.86
N VAL A 71 -7.29 -3.08 0.93
CA VAL A 71 -7.13 -2.69 -0.48
C VAL A 71 -8.27 -1.77 -0.90
N VAL A 72 -8.00 -0.92 -1.88
CA VAL A 72 -8.95 0.07 -2.40
C VAL A 72 -9.42 -0.35 -3.78
N ASP A 73 -10.73 -0.28 -4.01
CA ASP A 73 -11.37 -0.29 -5.31
C ASP A 73 -11.30 1.11 -5.92
N PRO A 74 -10.47 1.32 -6.95
CA PRO A 74 -10.31 2.64 -7.57
C PRO A 74 -11.57 3.09 -8.30
N GLU A 75 -12.45 2.19 -8.74
CA GLU A 75 -13.70 2.56 -9.43
C GLU A 75 -14.68 3.21 -8.45
N LYS A 76 -14.76 2.68 -7.22
CA LYS A 76 -15.64 3.22 -6.16
C LYS A 76 -15.02 4.38 -5.38
N CYS A 77 -13.71 4.49 -5.35
CA CYS A 77 -13.02 5.50 -4.55
C CYS A 77 -13.26 6.91 -5.13
N THR A 78 -13.75 7.83 -4.31
CA THR A 78 -13.96 9.24 -4.69
C THR A 78 -12.79 10.16 -4.34
N GLY A 79 -11.76 9.64 -3.66
CA GLY A 79 -10.62 10.45 -3.22
C GLY A 79 -10.90 11.37 -2.03
N CYS A 80 -11.96 11.15 -1.26
CA CYS A 80 -12.39 12.03 -0.16
C CYS A 80 -11.39 12.19 1.00
N GLY A 81 -10.44 11.25 1.14
CA GLY A 81 -9.36 11.37 2.12
C GLY A 81 -9.65 10.89 3.54
N LEU A 82 -10.89 10.48 3.87
CA LEU A 82 -11.25 10.08 5.25
C LEU A 82 -10.40 8.91 5.78
N CYS A 83 -10.12 7.92 4.93
CA CYS A 83 -9.28 6.79 5.31
C CYS A 83 -7.83 7.17 5.66
N LEU A 84 -7.29 8.26 5.07
CA LEU A 84 -5.94 8.73 5.38
C LEU A 84 -5.85 9.19 6.83
N ALA A 85 -6.82 9.99 7.29
CA ALA A 85 -6.86 10.50 8.66
C ALA A 85 -7.05 9.37 9.70
N GLU A 86 -7.69 8.27 9.30
CA GLU A 86 -7.99 7.16 10.19
C GLU A 86 -6.90 6.10 10.26
N CYS A 87 -5.94 6.08 9.34
CA CYS A 87 -4.84 5.12 9.37
C CYS A 87 -3.74 5.58 10.34
N PRO A 88 -3.60 5.01 11.55
CA PRO A 88 -2.59 5.44 12.52
C PRO A 88 -1.14 5.18 12.05
N LEU A 89 -0.97 4.34 11.03
CA LEU A 89 0.32 3.96 10.46
C LEU A 89 0.68 4.72 9.18
N ASN A 90 -0.16 5.69 8.78
CA ASN A 90 0.07 6.54 7.60
C ASN A 90 0.39 5.74 6.32
N LEU A 91 -0.38 4.67 6.08
CA LEU A 91 -0.15 3.75 4.95
C LEU A 91 -0.86 4.19 3.67
N ILE A 92 -1.69 5.23 3.73
CA ILE A 92 -2.62 5.56 2.66
C ILE A 92 -2.19 6.88 2.03
N GLU A 93 -2.09 6.88 0.70
CA GLU A 93 -1.77 8.06 -0.10
C GLU A 93 -2.93 8.36 -1.07
N LEU A 94 -3.18 9.64 -1.35
CA LEU A 94 -4.07 10.04 -2.44
C LEU A 94 -3.25 10.23 -3.71
N VAL A 95 -3.33 9.25 -4.61
CA VAL A 95 -2.65 9.23 -5.91
C VAL A 95 -3.58 9.75 -7.02
N PRO A 96 -3.05 10.23 -8.16
CA PRO A 96 -3.90 10.60 -9.30
C PRO A 96 -4.74 9.41 -9.79
N ALA A 97 -5.96 9.64 -10.27
CA ALA A 97 -6.85 8.55 -10.69
C ALA A 97 -6.34 7.73 -11.87
N GLY A 98 -5.44 8.30 -12.69
CA GLY A 98 -4.78 7.58 -13.77
C GLY A 98 -3.67 6.64 -13.31
N THR A 99 -3.34 6.56 -12.02
CA THR A 99 -2.28 5.66 -11.52
C THR A 99 -2.53 4.23 -11.96
N LYS A 100 -1.54 3.63 -12.62
CA LYS A 100 -1.64 2.26 -13.16
C LYS A 100 -0.90 1.23 -12.30
N ILE A 101 0.21 1.64 -11.68
CA ILE A 101 1.03 0.76 -10.84
C ILE A 101 0.93 1.21 -9.38
N ALA A 102 0.64 0.26 -8.50
CA ALA A 102 0.59 0.43 -7.06
C ALA A 102 1.92 0.00 -6.42
N PHE A 103 2.57 0.89 -5.66
CA PHE A 103 3.70 0.53 -4.80
C PHE A 103 3.22 0.12 -3.40
N LEU A 104 3.25 -1.16 -3.08
CA LEU A 104 2.64 -1.76 -1.89
C LEU A 104 3.60 -1.85 -0.69
N CYS A 105 4.42 -0.82 -0.49
CA CYS A 105 5.34 -0.78 0.65
C CYS A 105 5.46 0.65 1.19
N ASN A 106 5.16 0.83 2.48
CA ASN A 106 5.31 2.11 3.17
C ASN A 106 6.67 2.27 3.88
N TYR A 107 7.65 1.42 3.56
CA TYR A 107 8.93 1.48 4.24
C TYR A 107 9.70 2.73 3.80
N ALA A 108 9.85 3.69 4.71
CA ALA A 108 10.73 4.84 4.50
C ALA A 108 12.19 4.38 4.61
N PRO A 109 13.03 4.61 3.59
CA PRO A 109 14.45 4.31 3.66
C PRO A 109 15.12 5.29 4.60
N LEU A 110 15.32 4.85 5.83
CA LEU A 110 16.25 5.52 6.72
C LEU A 110 17.57 4.77 6.63
N ARG A 111 18.44 5.32 5.77
CA ARG A 111 19.80 4.92 5.42
C ARG A 111 20.74 4.67 6.61
N ASN A 112 20.33 4.88 7.87
CA ASN A 112 21.20 4.97 9.04
C ASN A 112 20.65 4.31 10.31
N ILE A 113 19.84 3.24 10.25
CA ILE A 113 19.57 2.46 11.47
C ILE A 113 20.14 1.03 11.33
N PRO A 114 21.30 0.76 11.95
CA PRO A 114 21.77 -0.60 12.20
C PRO A 114 20.70 -1.35 13.03
N GLY A 115 20.31 -2.55 12.60
CA GLY A 115 19.44 -3.43 13.40
C GLY A 115 17.92 -3.25 13.29
N ARG A 116 17.38 -2.59 12.24
CA ARG A 116 15.91 -2.59 12.05
C ARG A 116 15.41 -3.97 11.62
N GLU A 117 14.47 -4.53 12.37
CA GLU A 117 13.63 -5.65 11.94
C GLU A 117 12.91 -5.24 10.64
N LYS A 118 13.36 -5.81 9.53
CA LYS A 118 12.73 -5.64 8.23
C LYS A 118 11.56 -6.62 8.15
N CYS A 119 10.46 -6.21 7.52
CA CYS A 119 9.58 -7.20 6.92
C CYS A 119 10.37 -7.88 5.80
N ASP A 120 10.42 -9.21 5.83
CA ASP A 120 11.13 -10.03 4.86
C ASP A 120 10.51 -9.95 3.44
N ALA A 121 9.38 -9.26 3.31
CA ALA A 121 8.65 -9.00 2.07
C ALA A 121 8.57 -7.50 1.71
N GLY A 122 9.39 -6.64 2.34
CA GLY A 122 9.45 -5.20 2.05
C GLY A 122 10.33 -4.87 0.84
N CYS A 123 10.18 -3.67 0.28
CA CYS A 123 11.06 -3.20 -0.79
C CYS A 123 12.54 -3.21 -0.34
N THR A 124 13.39 -3.90 -1.08
CA THR A 124 14.83 -4.02 -0.79
C THR A 124 15.68 -2.93 -1.46
N HIS A 125 15.04 -1.98 -2.16
CA HIS A 125 15.71 -0.86 -2.83
C HIS A 125 16.70 -1.32 -3.93
N CYS A 126 16.45 -2.49 -4.53
CA CYS A 126 17.32 -3.12 -5.53
C CYS A 126 17.27 -2.47 -6.92
N ARG A 127 16.30 -1.58 -7.17
CA ARG A 127 16.07 -0.86 -8.45
C ARG A 127 15.75 -1.75 -9.66
N LYS A 128 15.44 -3.04 -9.47
CA LYS A 128 15.06 -3.95 -10.57
C LYS A 128 13.81 -3.47 -11.33
N CYS A 129 12.82 -2.90 -10.63
CA CYS A 129 11.65 -2.30 -11.27
C CYS A 129 12.03 -1.11 -12.17
N PHE A 130 12.86 -0.19 -11.68
CA PHE A 130 13.37 0.95 -12.45
C PHE A 130 14.15 0.50 -13.69
N ASN A 131 15.08 -0.45 -13.53
CA ASN A 131 15.91 -0.93 -14.64
C ASN A 131 15.15 -1.76 -15.68
N SER A 132 13.99 -2.33 -15.34
CA SER A 132 13.17 -3.12 -16.28
C SER A 132 12.16 -2.28 -17.07
N CYS A 133 12.02 -0.99 -16.75
CA CYS A 133 11.11 -0.10 -17.46
C CYS A 133 11.79 0.52 -18.68
N GLU A 134 11.51 -0.04 -19.85
CA GLU A 134 12.01 0.46 -21.14
C GLU A 134 11.34 1.78 -21.57
N ASP A 135 10.14 2.06 -21.06
CA ASP A 135 9.36 3.28 -21.37
C ASP A 135 9.78 4.50 -20.52
N GLU A 136 10.79 4.36 -19.66
CA GLU A 136 11.24 5.40 -18.71
C GLU A 136 10.10 5.98 -17.84
N ALA A 137 9.09 5.14 -17.57
CA ALA A 137 7.92 5.51 -16.78
C ALA A 137 8.16 5.44 -15.26
N ILE A 138 9.36 5.04 -14.83
CA ILE A 138 9.72 4.96 -13.42
C ILE A 138 10.84 5.96 -13.15
N VAL A 139 10.61 6.89 -12.22
CA VAL A 139 11.60 7.84 -11.74
C VAL A 139 12.02 7.43 -10.34
N TRP A 140 13.33 7.38 -10.09
CA TRP A 140 13.83 7.03 -8.76
C TRP A 140 13.89 8.25 -7.85
N ASN A 141 13.03 8.32 -6.84
CA ASN A 141 13.07 9.39 -5.85
C ASN A 141 14.34 9.25 -4.99
N LYS A 142 15.22 10.25 -5.01
CA LYS A 142 16.52 10.20 -4.31
C LYS A 142 16.40 10.40 -2.79
N GLU A 143 15.37 11.12 -2.34
CA GLU A 143 15.13 11.43 -0.94
C GLU A 143 14.47 10.25 -0.23
N ARG A 144 13.38 9.74 -0.82
CA ARG A 144 12.61 8.60 -0.32
C ARG A 144 13.11 7.26 -0.82
N ALA A 145 14.18 7.20 -1.63
CA ALA A 145 14.75 5.99 -2.24
C ALA A 145 13.72 4.92 -2.70
N ILE A 146 12.62 5.34 -3.30
CA ILE A 146 11.53 4.48 -3.81
C ILE A 146 11.22 4.85 -5.27
N PRO A 147 10.59 3.93 -6.04
CA PRO A 147 10.12 4.25 -7.38
C PRO A 147 8.87 5.15 -7.34
N GLU A 148 8.88 6.17 -8.20
CA GLU A 148 7.71 6.98 -8.56
C GLU A 148 7.34 6.67 -10.00
N PHE A 149 6.04 6.69 -10.32
CA PHE A 149 5.52 6.22 -11.59
C PHE A 149 4.89 7.37 -12.38
N ASP A 150 5.42 7.59 -13.57
CA ASP A 150 4.86 8.48 -14.58
C ASP A 150 3.69 7.77 -15.27
N ILE A 151 2.49 8.33 -15.09
CA ILE A 151 1.22 7.76 -15.56
C ILE A 151 1.13 7.82 -17.09
N GLU A 152 1.67 8.88 -17.69
CA GLU A 152 1.56 9.14 -19.13
C GLU A 152 2.48 8.20 -19.90
N LYS A 153 3.69 7.97 -19.37
CA LYS A 153 4.66 7.05 -19.99
C LYS A 153 4.37 5.57 -19.73
N CYS A 154 3.70 5.24 -18.62
CA CYS A 154 3.47 3.85 -18.27
C CYS A 154 2.52 3.16 -19.25
N THR A 155 3.03 2.17 -19.98
CA THR A 155 2.25 1.36 -20.94
C THR A 155 1.49 0.20 -20.30
N LEU A 156 1.63 0.00 -18.99
CA LEU A 156 1.10 -1.15 -18.25
C LEU A 156 1.62 -2.51 -18.76
N CYS A 157 2.89 -2.57 -19.18
CA CYS A 157 3.52 -3.79 -19.69
C CYS A 157 3.92 -4.83 -18.62
N HIS A 158 3.69 -4.53 -17.34
CA HIS A 158 3.94 -5.39 -16.17
C HIS A 158 5.38 -5.87 -15.90
N LYS A 159 6.36 -5.56 -16.75
CA LYS A 159 7.78 -5.90 -16.54
C LYS A 159 8.31 -5.50 -15.14
N CYS A 160 7.90 -4.34 -14.63
CA CYS A 160 8.30 -3.88 -13.31
C CYS A 160 7.73 -4.71 -12.15
N ILE A 161 6.51 -5.25 -12.32
CA ILE A 161 5.85 -6.14 -11.36
C ILE A 161 6.58 -7.48 -11.34
N GLU A 162 6.84 -8.06 -12.51
CA GLU A 162 7.56 -9.33 -12.67
C GLU A 162 8.98 -9.28 -12.10
N ALA A 163 9.67 -8.14 -12.28
CA ALA A 163 11.01 -7.94 -11.74
C ALA A 163 11.06 -7.77 -10.21
N CYS A 164 9.91 -7.60 -9.54
CA CYS A 164 9.83 -7.36 -8.10
C CYS A 164 9.72 -8.67 -7.31
N GLU A 165 10.86 -9.25 -6.93
CA GLU A 165 10.93 -10.48 -6.11
C GLU A 165 10.21 -10.37 -4.75
N GLN A 166 9.98 -9.15 -4.27
CA GLN A 166 9.29 -8.87 -3.01
C GLN A 166 7.77 -8.73 -3.17
N ASN A 167 7.27 -8.77 -4.42
CA ASN A 167 5.86 -8.58 -4.78
C ASN A 167 5.27 -7.27 -4.24
N THR A 168 6.09 -6.21 -4.17
CA THR A 168 5.68 -4.88 -3.67
C THR A 168 5.14 -3.96 -4.77
N LEU A 169 4.87 -4.50 -5.96
CA LEU A 169 4.26 -3.80 -7.07
C LEU A 169 3.05 -4.59 -7.56
N ALA A 170 1.98 -3.89 -7.92
CA ALA A 170 0.77 -4.50 -8.47
C ALA A 170 0.14 -3.59 -9.52
N ASP A 171 -0.66 -4.19 -10.40
CA ASP A 171 -1.57 -3.45 -11.28
C ASP A 171 -2.68 -2.85 -10.40
N PHE A 172 -2.80 -1.52 -10.41
CA PHE A 172 -3.79 -0.78 -9.66
C PHE A 172 -5.13 -0.69 -10.40
N THR A 173 -5.16 -0.95 -11.71
CA THR A 173 -6.36 -0.88 -12.55
C THR A 173 -7.25 -2.12 -12.41
N GLU A 174 -6.67 -3.26 -12.04
CA GLU A 174 -7.38 -4.53 -11.92
C GLU A 174 -7.84 -4.87 -10.49
N VAL A 175 -7.68 -3.96 -9.51
CA VAL A 175 -8.04 -4.22 -8.11
C VAL A 175 -9.56 -4.28 -7.94
N LYS A 176 -10.12 -5.47 -8.19
CA LYS A 176 -11.52 -5.79 -7.92
C LYS A 176 -11.66 -6.30 -6.50
N ILE A 177 -12.64 -5.78 -5.76
CA ILE A 177 -13.01 -6.29 -4.44
C ILE A 177 -13.55 -7.71 -4.63
N ALA A 178 -12.85 -8.71 -4.09
CA ALA A 178 -13.50 -9.98 -3.78
C ALA A 178 -14.56 -9.69 -2.71
N ALA A 179 -15.82 -9.80 -3.11
CA ALA A 179 -16.97 -9.43 -2.29
C ALA A 179 -16.93 -10.11 -0.92
N ARG A 180 -17.31 -9.36 0.12
CA ARG A 180 -17.58 -9.77 1.50
C ARG A 180 -17.89 -11.27 1.63
N LEU A 181 -17.01 -12.01 2.28
CA LEU A 181 -17.43 -13.18 3.03
C LEU A 181 -17.88 -12.69 4.41
N THR A 182 -19.19 -12.47 4.53
CA THR A 182 -19.95 -12.57 5.80
C THR A 182 -20.74 -13.88 5.71
N PRO A 183 -21.01 -14.58 6.82
CA PRO A 183 -21.40 -14.04 8.13
C PRO A 183 -20.25 -13.87 9.12
#